data_AF-A0A1U6II61-F1
#
_entry.id   AF-A0A1U6II61-F1
#
_cell.length_a   1.000
_cell.length_b   1.000
_cell.length_c   1.000
_cell.angle_alpha   90.00
_cell.angle_beta   90.00
_cell.angle_gamma   90.00
#
_symmetry.space_group_name_H-M   'P 1'
#
loop_
_entity.id
_entity.type
_entity.pdbx_description
1 polymer ?
#
loop_
_entity_poly.entity_id
_entity_poly.type
_entity_poly.pdbx_seq_one_letter_code
_entity_poly.pdbx_strand_id
1 'polypeptide(L)'
;MIQRYRVLGRSVAEGDELQHVLREAYERKSPVLCECRKGTELPLYISHRQNGYVLARWPGSGARHATACDHYDAPDYLTGLGQVRGSAVLDDEASGETSLKLGFPLSRGAARLAPAALTNDKPTVKSSGQKLSMRGLLHVLWDRAELTHWHPKMAGKRTWFVVRRALLEAAASCRANKEALPHVLFVPESFKVEEKEEIRARRRAALARVYASRDQMMVVVGEIKEIVPAHGAERIVLRHVGDMPFVMDQDMARRFHKRFAGELALWQAQDGPNGKSGHLVLAGSFARRREGTFDLIEVALMPVTAEWLPYESSDERYLVGKAVAEKRRFVKGLRVNLDTDTPIASLVLKDTGEEASAVHIHDRDNEVAEPLEALLAGQGVAHLLWKEGEPLPARVSRPPRRRWVARQAA
;
A
#
# COMPACT_ATOMS: atom_id res chain seq x y z
N MET A 1 -17.15 -16.90 5.69
CA MET A 1 -17.24 -17.89 4.60
C MET A 1 -15.86 -18.52 4.48
N ILE A 2 -15.77 -19.83 4.26
CA ILE A 2 -14.50 -20.45 3.88
C ILE A 2 -14.41 -20.30 2.36
N GLN A 3 -13.36 -19.63 1.90
CA GLN A 3 -13.12 -19.39 0.48
C GLN A 3 -12.86 -20.74 -0.23
N ARG A 4 -13.41 -20.89 -1.44
CA ARG A 4 -13.30 -22.12 -2.23
C ARG A 4 -12.74 -21.83 -3.62
N TYR A 5 -11.98 -22.80 -4.12
CA TYR A 5 -11.28 -22.74 -5.39
C TYR A 5 -11.52 -24.02 -6.18
N ARG A 6 -11.63 -23.90 -7.50
CA ARG A 6 -11.61 -25.04 -8.41
C ARG A 6 -10.21 -25.21 -8.96
N VAL A 7 -9.59 -26.34 -8.65
CA VAL A 7 -8.22 -26.69 -9.06
C VAL A 7 -8.24 -28.13 -9.56
N LEU A 8 -7.70 -28.38 -10.77
CA LEU A 8 -7.68 -29.71 -11.38
C LEU A 8 -9.06 -30.41 -11.39
N GLY A 9 -10.12 -29.64 -11.65
CA GLY A 9 -11.51 -30.13 -11.66
C GLY A 9 -12.14 -30.38 -10.28
N ARG A 10 -11.41 -30.19 -9.18
CA ARG A 10 -11.91 -30.39 -7.80
C ARG A 10 -12.17 -29.05 -7.11
N SER A 11 -13.24 -28.99 -6.32
CA SER A 11 -13.53 -27.84 -5.45
C SER A 11 -12.86 -28.03 -4.09
N VAL A 12 -11.86 -27.21 -3.80
CA VAL A 12 -11.03 -27.28 -2.59
C VAL A 12 -11.24 -26.01 -1.76
N ALA A 13 -11.35 -26.17 -0.44
CA ALA A 13 -11.46 -25.06 0.50
C ALA A 13 -10.06 -24.57 0.91
N GLU A 14 -9.96 -23.33 1.38
CA GLU A 14 -8.74 -22.83 2.01
C GLU A 14 -8.36 -23.69 3.24
N GLY A 15 -7.12 -24.20 3.26
CA GLY A 15 -6.59 -25.13 4.28
C GLY A 15 -5.35 -25.89 3.79
N ASP A 16 -4.87 -26.86 4.55
CA ASP A 16 -3.62 -27.59 4.25
C ASP A 16 -3.68 -28.38 2.93
N GLU A 17 -4.85 -28.96 2.61
CA GLU A 17 -5.08 -29.68 1.35
C GLU A 17 -4.85 -28.79 0.13
N LEU A 18 -5.14 -27.49 0.24
CA LEU A 18 -4.97 -26.54 -0.86
C LEU A 18 -3.51 -26.47 -1.32
N GLN A 19 -2.54 -26.49 -0.41
CA GLN A 19 -1.12 -26.38 -0.77
C GLN A 19 -0.64 -27.55 -1.63
N HIS A 20 -1.09 -28.77 -1.33
CA HIS A 20 -0.75 -29.96 -2.12
C HIS A 20 -1.32 -29.86 -3.53
N VAL A 21 -2.60 -29.47 -3.64
CA VAL A 21 -3.30 -29.34 -4.93
C VAL A 21 -2.75 -28.18 -5.76
N LEU A 22 -2.35 -27.07 -5.13
CA LEU A 22 -1.71 -25.94 -5.82
C LEU A 22 -0.32 -26.29 -6.35
N ARG A 23 0.45 -27.11 -5.62
CA ARG A 23 1.74 -27.61 -6.12
C ARG A 23 1.58 -28.38 -7.42
N GLU A 24 0.68 -29.35 -7.43
CA GLU A 24 0.39 -30.18 -8.61
C GLU A 24 -0.12 -29.32 -9.77
N ALA A 25 -1.01 -28.36 -9.50
CA ALA A 25 -1.52 -27.44 -10.51
C ALA A 25 -0.42 -26.51 -11.06
N TYR A 26 0.52 -26.05 -10.22
CA TYR A 26 1.64 -25.21 -10.63
C TYR A 26 2.58 -25.97 -11.57
N GLU A 27 2.98 -27.20 -11.21
CA GLU A 27 3.83 -28.06 -12.04
C GLU A 27 3.20 -28.37 -13.39
N ARG A 28 1.87 -28.58 -13.42
CA ARG A 28 1.09 -28.86 -14.64
C ARG A 28 0.64 -27.61 -15.38
N LYS A 29 0.96 -26.41 -14.90
CA LYS A 29 0.46 -25.12 -15.42
C LYS A 29 -1.07 -25.10 -15.62
N SER A 30 -1.79 -25.74 -14.70
CA SER A 30 -3.24 -25.85 -14.75
C SER A 30 -3.91 -24.59 -14.17
N PRO A 31 -5.02 -24.13 -14.77
CA PRO A 31 -5.72 -22.94 -14.29
C PRO A 31 -6.39 -23.20 -12.94
N VAL A 32 -6.44 -22.16 -12.10
CA VAL A 32 -7.20 -22.14 -10.85
C VAL A 32 -8.35 -21.15 -10.99
N LEU A 33 -9.56 -21.54 -10.58
CA LEU A 33 -10.72 -20.64 -10.60
C LEU A 33 -11.22 -20.36 -9.17
N CYS A 34 -11.58 -19.11 -8.91
CA CYS A 34 -12.25 -18.70 -7.69
C CYS A 34 -13.75 -18.99 -7.77
N GLU A 35 -14.31 -19.67 -6.77
CA GLU A 35 -15.73 -20.05 -6.74
C GLU A 35 -16.61 -19.08 -5.91
N CYS A 36 -16.17 -17.82 -5.74
CA CYS A 36 -16.90 -16.86 -4.93
C CYS A 36 -18.23 -16.40 -5.55
N ARG A 37 -18.37 -16.47 -6.89
CA ARG A 37 -19.61 -16.21 -7.63
C ARG A 37 -19.98 -17.44 -8.45
N LYS A 38 -21.24 -17.84 -8.42
CA LYS A 38 -21.73 -18.99 -9.22
C LYS A 38 -21.91 -18.56 -10.67
N GLY A 39 -21.47 -19.39 -11.61
CA GLY A 39 -21.64 -19.14 -13.04
C GLY A 39 -20.69 -18.10 -13.64
N THR A 40 -19.69 -17.62 -12.88
CA THR A 40 -18.65 -16.71 -13.37
C THR A 40 -17.30 -17.40 -13.28
N GLU A 41 -16.56 -17.43 -14.38
CA GLU A 41 -15.18 -17.90 -14.38
C GLU A 41 -14.25 -16.78 -13.90
N LEU A 42 -13.65 -16.98 -12.74
CA LEU A 42 -12.75 -16.01 -12.10
C LEU A 42 -11.37 -16.66 -11.98
N PRO A 43 -10.54 -16.60 -13.03
CA PRO A 43 -9.22 -17.20 -13.00
C PRO A 43 -8.31 -16.53 -11.98
N LEU A 44 -7.49 -17.34 -11.34
CA LEU A 44 -6.40 -16.97 -10.46
C LEU A 44 -5.13 -17.61 -10.99
N TYR A 45 -3.99 -16.96 -10.77
CA TYR A 45 -2.69 -17.57 -11.04
C TYR A 45 -2.03 -18.00 -9.74
N ILE A 46 -1.15 -18.99 -9.85
CA ILE A 46 -0.41 -19.52 -8.72
C ILE A 46 0.97 -18.84 -8.70
N SER A 47 1.24 -18.11 -7.63
CA SER A 47 2.55 -17.52 -7.34
C SER A 47 3.29 -18.43 -6.36
N HIS A 48 4.50 -18.87 -6.73
CA HIS A 48 5.38 -19.60 -5.82
C HIS A 48 6.22 -18.61 -5.03
N ARG A 49 6.02 -18.59 -3.70
CA ARG A 49 6.78 -17.76 -2.76
C ARG A 49 7.61 -18.65 -1.84
N GLN A 50 8.56 -18.08 -1.10
CA GLN A 50 9.43 -18.82 -0.18
C GLN A 50 8.68 -19.69 0.84
N ASN A 51 7.40 -19.37 1.13
CA ASN A 51 6.54 -20.08 2.08
C ASN A 51 5.42 -20.93 1.43
N GLY A 52 5.52 -21.25 0.14
CA GLY A 52 4.57 -22.13 -0.56
C GLY A 52 3.85 -21.47 -1.72
N TYR A 53 2.68 -22.01 -2.08
CA TYR A 53 1.91 -21.57 -3.22
C TYR A 53 0.79 -20.63 -2.79
N VAL A 54 0.79 -19.41 -3.33
CA VAL A 54 -0.22 -18.39 -3.04
C VAL A 54 -1.05 -18.15 -4.30
N LEU A 55 -2.37 -18.07 -4.13
CA LEU A 55 -3.27 -17.69 -5.20
C LEU A 55 -3.35 -16.17 -5.30
N ALA A 56 -3.19 -15.66 -6.50
CA ALA A 56 -3.30 -14.24 -6.79
C ALA A 56 -4.30 -14.00 -7.92
N ARG A 57 -5.01 -12.87 -7.83
CA ARG A 57 -5.95 -12.40 -8.84
C ARG A 57 -5.21 -11.74 -9.99
N TRP A 58 -5.75 -11.86 -11.20
CA TRP A 58 -5.27 -11.09 -12.34
C TRP A 58 -5.46 -9.57 -12.09
N PRO A 59 -4.54 -8.70 -12.56
CA PRO A 59 -4.72 -7.26 -12.50
C PRO A 59 -6.09 -6.83 -13.07
N GLY A 60 -6.74 -5.85 -12.43
CA GLY A 60 -8.07 -5.38 -12.83
C GLY A 60 -9.23 -6.35 -12.61
N SER A 61 -8.98 -7.62 -12.24
CA SER A 61 -10.07 -8.61 -12.06
C SER A 61 -10.78 -8.55 -10.71
N GLY A 62 -10.22 -7.82 -9.73
CA GLY A 62 -10.68 -7.82 -8.33
C GLY A 62 -12.15 -7.43 -8.15
N ALA A 63 -12.63 -6.42 -8.87
CA ALA A 63 -14.02 -5.96 -8.79
C ALA A 63 -15.05 -7.02 -9.25
N ARG A 64 -14.61 -8.03 -10.03
CA ARG A 64 -15.48 -9.13 -10.49
C ARG A 64 -15.74 -10.18 -9.41
N HIS A 65 -14.96 -10.20 -8.33
CA HIS A 65 -15.16 -11.13 -7.23
C HIS A 65 -16.37 -10.72 -6.37
N ALA A 66 -16.92 -11.65 -5.60
CA ALA A 66 -17.93 -11.28 -4.60
C ALA A 66 -17.30 -10.35 -3.55
N THR A 67 -18.00 -9.35 -3.07
CA THR A 67 -17.51 -8.34 -2.09
C THR A 67 -16.83 -8.97 -0.86
N ALA A 68 -17.38 -10.07 -0.37
CA ALA A 68 -16.86 -10.81 0.77
C ALA A 68 -15.68 -11.76 0.45
N CYS A 69 -15.25 -11.84 -0.80
CA CYS A 69 -14.11 -12.65 -1.25
C CYS A 69 -12.79 -11.98 -0.87
N ASP A 70 -11.79 -12.79 -0.52
CA ASP A 70 -10.44 -12.31 -0.23
C ASP A 70 -9.77 -11.72 -1.48
N HIS A 71 -10.14 -12.19 -2.67
CA HIS A 71 -9.69 -11.67 -3.96
C HIS A 71 -10.47 -10.44 -4.47
N TYR A 72 -11.48 -9.97 -3.73
CA TYR A 72 -12.16 -8.72 -4.08
C TYR A 72 -11.26 -7.54 -3.79
N ASP A 73 -11.19 -6.64 -4.77
CA ASP A 73 -10.49 -5.37 -4.68
C ASP A 73 -11.37 -4.25 -5.21
N ALA A 74 -11.19 -3.05 -4.66
CA ALA A 74 -11.92 -1.88 -5.11
C ALA A 74 -11.56 -1.55 -6.58
N PRO A 75 -12.53 -1.15 -7.41
CA PRO A 75 -12.23 -0.63 -8.73
C PRO A 75 -11.20 0.50 -8.72
N ASP A 76 -10.28 0.49 -9.70
CA ASP A 76 -9.15 1.43 -9.73
C ASP A 76 -9.60 2.90 -9.79
N TYR A 77 -10.76 3.19 -10.41
CA TYR A 77 -11.32 4.54 -10.53
C TYR A 77 -11.70 5.15 -9.17
N LEU A 78 -11.85 4.35 -8.11
CA LEU A 78 -12.09 4.81 -6.75
C LEU A 78 -10.81 5.25 -6.04
N THR A 79 -9.65 5.01 -6.65
CA THR A 79 -8.33 5.26 -6.08
C THR A 79 -7.44 5.99 -7.08
N GLY A 80 -6.26 6.42 -6.64
CA GLY A 80 -5.25 6.98 -7.52
C GLY A 80 -4.59 5.99 -8.48
N LEU A 81 -4.85 4.69 -8.36
CA LEU A 81 -4.27 3.68 -9.26
C LEU A 81 -4.77 3.82 -10.69
N GLY A 82 -6.01 4.30 -10.90
CA GLY A 82 -6.58 4.49 -12.23
C GLY A 82 -5.74 5.41 -13.14
N GLN A 83 -5.03 6.39 -12.56
CA GLN A 83 -4.19 7.32 -13.33
C GLN A 83 -2.86 6.69 -13.78
N VAL A 84 -2.33 5.73 -13.02
CA VAL A 84 -0.96 5.20 -13.21
C VAL A 84 -0.93 3.79 -13.77
N ARG A 85 -2.00 3.01 -13.66
CA ARG A 85 -2.10 1.69 -14.28
C ARG A 85 -2.14 1.81 -15.81
N GLY A 86 -1.42 0.92 -16.48
CA GLY A 86 -1.25 0.95 -17.94
C GLY A 86 -0.27 2.04 -18.43
N SER A 87 0.20 2.94 -17.56
CA SER A 87 1.14 4.00 -17.91
C SER A 87 2.46 3.86 -17.13
N ALA A 88 2.46 4.17 -15.84
CA ALA A 88 3.62 4.06 -14.95
C ALA A 88 3.70 2.73 -14.19
N VAL A 89 2.57 2.03 -14.04
CA VAL A 89 2.45 0.70 -13.46
C VAL A 89 1.98 -0.23 -14.58
N LEU A 90 2.88 -1.09 -15.05
CA LEU A 90 2.64 -2.02 -16.14
C LEU A 90 2.73 -3.44 -15.59
N ASP A 91 1.61 -4.13 -15.54
CA ASP A 91 1.57 -5.53 -15.14
C ASP A 91 1.77 -6.42 -16.37
N ASP A 92 2.72 -7.35 -16.28
CA ASP A 92 2.94 -8.40 -17.29
C ASP A 92 2.16 -9.64 -16.87
N GLU A 93 1.12 -9.97 -17.64
CA GLU A 93 0.27 -11.11 -17.36
C GLU A 93 0.98 -12.46 -17.59
N ALA A 94 1.99 -12.53 -18.46
CA ALA A 94 2.69 -13.78 -18.72
C ALA A 94 3.66 -14.15 -17.60
N SER A 95 4.36 -13.17 -17.03
CA SER A 95 5.37 -13.37 -15.99
C SER A 95 4.85 -13.13 -14.56
N GLY A 96 3.74 -12.38 -14.41
CA GLY A 96 3.28 -11.91 -13.11
C GLY A 96 4.15 -10.80 -12.51
N GLU A 97 5.12 -10.28 -13.27
CA GLU A 97 5.97 -9.16 -12.85
C GLU A 97 5.29 -7.80 -13.13
N THR A 98 5.55 -6.81 -12.30
CA THR A 98 5.14 -5.42 -12.53
C THR A 98 6.34 -4.55 -12.87
N SER A 99 6.29 -3.86 -14.00
CA SER A 99 7.23 -2.78 -14.33
C SER A 99 6.73 -1.43 -13.81
N LEU A 100 7.57 -0.76 -13.02
CA LEU A 100 7.33 0.57 -12.43
C LEU A 100 8.23 1.61 -13.10
N LYS A 101 7.63 2.64 -13.71
CA LYS A 101 8.35 3.79 -14.26
C LYS A 101 8.51 4.86 -13.18
N LEU A 102 9.73 5.09 -12.71
CA LEU A 102 9.99 6.07 -11.65
C LEU A 102 10.24 7.47 -12.21
N GLY A 103 9.69 8.47 -11.53
CA GLY A 103 9.85 9.90 -11.82
C GLY A 103 11.12 10.52 -11.25
N PHE A 104 11.88 9.77 -10.48
CA PHE A 104 13.12 10.18 -9.83
C PHE A 104 14.29 9.26 -10.20
N PRO A 105 15.53 9.75 -10.14
CA PRO A 105 16.71 8.98 -10.53
C PRO A 105 17.11 7.93 -9.47
N LEU A 106 17.73 6.83 -9.92
CA LEU A 106 18.39 5.82 -9.08
C LEU A 106 19.93 5.89 -9.14
N SER A 107 20.47 6.93 -9.77
CA SER A 107 21.89 7.25 -9.82
C SER A 107 22.12 8.76 -9.91
N ARG A 108 23.27 9.23 -9.41
CA ARG A 108 23.78 10.58 -9.60
C ARG A 108 24.34 10.65 -11.02
N GLY A 109 23.59 11.24 -11.96
CA GLY A 109 24.13 11.53 -13.29
C GLY A 109 25.29 12.54 -13.23
N ALA A 110 26.00 12.73 -14.35
CA ALA A 110 27.07 13.72 -14.48
C ALA A 110 26.59 15.18 -14.30
N ALA A 111 25.28 15.42 -14.42
CA ALA A 111 24.66 16.70 -14.09
C ALA A 111 24.38 16.77 -12.58
N ARG A 112 24.81 17.87 -11.94
CA ARG A 112 24.42 18.26 -10.58
C ARG A 112 22.96 17.88 -10.33
N LEU A 113 22.71 17.08 -9.29
CA LEU A 113 21.35 16.79 -8.86
C LEU A 113 20.58 18.10 -8.73
N ALA A 114 19.42 18.18 -9.38
CA ALA A 114 18.47 19.25 -9.14
C ALA A 114 18.15 19.31 -7.63
N PRO A 115 17.71 20.46 -7.09
CA PRO A 115 17.33 20.56 -5.69
C PRO A 115 16.37 19.43 -5.34
N ALA A 116 16.67 18.68 -4.26
CA ALA A 116 15.87 17.55 -3.77
C ALA A 116 14.36 17.80 -3.94
N ALA A 117 13.62 16.88 -4.58
CA ALA A 117 12.18 17.04 -4.75
C ALA A 117 11.40 16.37 -3.60
N LEU A 118 10.30 17.00 -3.23
CA LEU A 118 9.39 16.59 -2.17
C LEU A 118 8.03 16.39 -2.83
N THR A 119 7.40 15.22 -2.69
CA THR A 119 6.37 14.79 -3.67
C THR A 119 4.96 14.55 -3.12
N ASN A 120 4.57 15.12 -1.98
CA ASN A 120 3.20 14.93 -1.47
C ASN A 120 2.16 15.77 -2.24
N ASP A 121 2.25 17.10 -2.29
CA ASP A 121 1.05 17.87 -2.71
C ASP A 121 1.03 18.39 -4.15
N LYS A 122 2.14 18.29 -4.89
CA LYS A 122 2.17 18.68 -6.31
C LYS A 122 2.95 17.65 -7.10
N PRO A 123 2.31 16.88 -8.00
CA PRO A 123 3.06 16.25 -9.07
C PRO A 123 3.88 17.36 -9.73
N THR A 124 5.21 17.24 -9.77
CA THR A 124 5.99 18.11 -10.63
C THR A 124 5.35 18.01 -12.02
N VAL A 125 5.11 19.14 -12.70
CA VAL A 125 4.35 19.28 -13.98
C VAL A 125 4.72 18.25 -15.06
N LYS A 126 5.81 17.48 -14.87
CA LYS A 126 6.29 16.37 -15.70
C LYS A 126 5.75 14.96 -15.35
N SER A 127 4.91 14.75 -14.34
CA SER A 127 4.37 13.41 -13.97
C SER A 127 2.87 13.25 -14.29
N SER A 128 2.51 13.43 -15.56
CA SER A 128 1.16 13.27 -16.13
C SER A 128 0.60 11.83 -16.09
N GLY A 129 0.74 11.11 -14.97
CA GLY A 129 0.45 9.69 -14.85
C GLY A 129 1.53 8.77 -15.43
N GLN A 130 2.43 9.29 -16.28
CA GLN A 130 3.45 8.50 -16.99
C GLN A 130 4.60 7.97 -16.13
N LYS A 131 4.84 8.57 -14.95
CA LYS A 131 5.89 8.17 -14.00
C LYS A 131 5.41 8.31 -12.56
N LEU A 132 5.85 7.41 -11.68
CA LEU A 132 5.56 7.43 -10.25
C LEU A 132 6.44 8.45 -9.53
N SER A 133 5.83 9.30 -8.71
CA SER A 133 6.54 10.07 -7.69
C SER A 133 7.06 9.16 -6.57
N MET A 134 7.85 9.68 -5.62
CA MET A 134 8.25 8.92 -4.43
C MET A 134 7.03 8.46 -3.62
N ARG A 135 6.02 9.34 -3.47
CA ARG A 135 4.73 9.01 -2.85
C ARG A 135 3.99 7.95 -3.66
N GLY A 136 3.95 8.09 -4.98
CA GLY A 136 3.33 7.13 -5.89
C GLY A 136 3.93 5.73 -5.76
N LEU A 137 5.27 5.62 -5.67
CA LEU A 137 5.94 4.35 -5.41
C LEU A 137 5.55 3.77 -4.05
N LEU A 138 5.57 4.60 -2.98
CA LEU A 138 5.19 4.15 -1.64
C LEU A 138 3.75 3.61 -1.62
N HIS A 139 2.81 4.36 -2.18
CA HIS A 139 1.40 3.96 -2.25
C HIS A 139 1.20 2.67 -3.06
N VAL A 140 1.86 2.55 -4.21
CA VAL A 140 1.79 1.35 -5.04
C VAL A 140 2.36 0.12 -4.32
N LEU A 141 3.45 0.26 -3.57
CA LEU A 141 4.00 -0.83 -2.77
C LEU A 141 3.08 -1.19 -1.59
N TRP A 142 2.48 -0.18 -0.94
CA TRP A 142 1.55 -0.41 0.17
C TRP A 142 0.30 -1.17 -0.28
N ASP A 143 -0.23 -0.80 -1.45
CA ASP A 143 -1.38 -1.45 -2.06
C ASP A 143 -1.05 -2.89 -2.50
N ARG A 144 0.06 -3.10 -3.23
CA ARG A 144 0.51 -4.44 -3.63
C ARG A 144 0.86 -5.36 -2.46
N ALA A 145 1.28 -4.78 -1.34
CA ALA A 145 1.51 -5.51 -0.09
C ALA A 145 0.20 -5.82 0.67
N GLU A 146 -0.96 -5.44 0.12
CA GLU A 146 -2.30 -5.54 0.72
C GLU A 146 -2.38 -4.89 2.12
N LEU A 147 -1.52 -3.90 2.37
CA LEU A 147 -1.52 -3.15 3.63
C LEU A 147 -2.66 -2.14 3.69
N THR A 148 -3.27 -1.81 2.54
CA THR A 148 -4.53 -1.06 2.42
C THR A 148 -5.75 -1.88 2.81
N HIS A 149 -5.66 -3.21 2.84
CA HIS A 149 -6.79 -4.09 3.17
C HIS A 149 -6.90 -4.28 4.68
N TRP A 150 -8.13 -4.29 5.21
CA TRP A 150 -8.39 -4.53 6.62
C TRP A 150 -9.45 -5.61 6.84
N HIS A 151 -9.12 -6.52 7.77
CA HIS A 151 -10.06 -7.51 8.28
C HIS A 151 -9.97 -7.55 9.81
N PRO A 152 -11.10 -7.66 10.55
CA PRO A 152 -11.10 -7.61 12.02
C PRO A 152 -10.17 -8.62 12.71
N LYS A 153 -9.94 -9.79 12.09
CA LYS A 153 -8.99 -10.81 12.59
C LYS A 153 -7.52 -10.38 12.60
N MET A 154 -7.18 -9.25 11.94
CA MET A 154 -5.84 -8.66 11.90
C MET A 154 -5.55 -7.73 13.10
N ALA A 155 -6.58 -7.38 13.88
CA ALA A 155 -6.42 -6.53 15.06
C ALA A 155 -5.32 -7.06 15.99
N GLY A 156 -4.37 -6.20 16.34
CA GLY A 156 -3.22 -6.52 17.20
C GLY A 156 -2.14 -7.41 16.56
N LYS A 157 -2.27 -7.83 15.30
CA LYS A 157 -1.32 -8.76 14.64
C LYS A 157 -0.37 -8.11 13.67
N ARG A 158 -0.71 -6.93 13.13
CA ARG A 158 0.11 -6.25 12.14
C ARG A 158 1.20 -5.45 12.85
N THR A 159 2.40 -6.01 12.87
CA THR A 159 3.61 -5.37 13.41
C THR A 159 4.50 -4.89 12.26
N TRP A 160 5.55 -4.10 12.56
CA TRP A 160 6.55 -3.73 11.54
C TRP A 160 7.16 -4.93 10.83
N PHE A 161 7.36 -6.06 11.53
CA PHE A 161 7.84 -7.29 10.91
C PHE A 161 6.92 -7.76 9.78
N VAL A 162 5.60 -7.72 10.01
CA VAL A 162 4.59 -8.09 9.01
C VAL A 162 4.58 -7.09 7.85
N VAL A 163 4.62 -5.79 8.16
CA VAL A 163 4.67 -4.71 7.15
C VAL A 163 5.89 -4.85 6.26
N ARG A 164 7.08 -4.98 6.86
CA ARG A 164 8.33 -5.18 6.15
C ARG A 164 8.27 -6.39 5.24
N ARG A 165 7.81 -7.54 5.77
CA ARG A 165 7.71 -8.77 4.99
C ARG A 165 6.80 -8.56 3.78
N ALA A 166 5.61 -7.98 3.99
CA ALA A 166 4.67 -7.72 2.91
C ALA A 166 5.23 -6.75 1.85
N LEU A 167 5.94 -5.70 2.27
CA LEU A 167 6.62 -4.77 1.34
C LEU A 167 7.71 -5.45 0.52
N LEU A 168 8.54 -6.30 1.14
CA LEU A 168 9.59 -7.03 0.43
C LEU A 168 9.02 -8.08 -0.52
N GLU A 169 7.94 -8.76 -0.14
CA GLU A 169 7.22 -9.69 -1.01
C GLU A 169 6.60 -8.96 -2.21
N ALA A 170 5.95 -7.80 -1.97
CA ALA A 170 5.42 -6.96 -3.05
C ALA A 170 6.52 -6.43 -3.97
N ALA A 171 7.67 -6.06 -3.41
CA ALA A 171 8.81 -5.60 -4.19
C ALA A 171 9.46 -6.73 -5.02
N ALA A 172 9.42 -7.98 -4.55
CA ALA A 172 10.02 -9.12 -5.24
C ALA A 172 9.46 -9.36 -6.65
N SER A 173 8.18 -9.04 -6.87
CA SER A 173 7.53 -9.12 -8.18
C SER A 173 7.57 -7.80 -8.96
N CYS A 174 8.34 -6.80 -8.51
CA CYS A 174 8.41 -5.49 -9.15
C CYS A 174 9.78 -5.22 -9.78
N ARG A 175 9.79 -4.47 -10.89
CA ARG A 175 10.98 -3.91 -11.52
C ARG A 175 10.89 -2.40 -11.59
N ALA A 176 12.01 -1.71 -11.40
CA ALA A 176 12.16 -0.28 -11.61
C ALA A 176 13.27 -0.02 -12.63
N ASN A 177 12.97 0.70 -13.72
CA ASN A 177 13.96 1.01 -14.77
C ASN A 177 14.76 -0.21 -15.27
N LYS A 178 14.08 -1.35 -15.49
CA LYS A 178 14.64 -2.65 -15.91
C LYS A 178 15.44 -3.42 -14.84
N GLU A 179 15.65 -2.85 -13.66
CA GLU A 179 16.29 -3.54 -12.53
C GLU A 179 15.23 -4.12 -11.58
N ALA A 180 15.51 -5.25 -10.94
CA ALA A 180 14.63 -5.81 -9.92
C ALA A 180 14.55 -4.84 -8.73
N LEU A 181 13.33 -4.49 -8.30
CA LEU A 181 13.12 -3.52 -7.22
C LEU A 181 13.82 -3.91 -5.89
N PRO A 182 13.94 -5.20 -5.50
CA PRO A 182 14.67 -5.59 -4.30
C PRO A 182 16.15 -5.19 -4.28
N HIS A 183 16.77 -4.95 -5.45
CA HIS A 183 18.17 -4.51 -5.51
C HIS A 183 18.35 -3.02 -5.21
N VAL A 184 17.26 -2.25 -5.25
CA VAL A 184 17.28 -0.79 -5.04
C VAL A 184 16.42 -0.35 -3.86
N LEU A 185 15.59 -1.23 -3.30
CA LEU A 185 14.74 -0.95 -2.14
C LEU A 185 15.37 -1.49 -0.85
N PHE A 186 15.42 -0.66 0.18
CA PHE A 186 15.84 -1.00 1.52
C PHE A 186 14.69 -0.79 2.52
N VAL A 187 14.26 -1.87 3.18
CA VAL A 187 13.27 -1.82 4.27
C VAL A 187 13.93 -2.35 5.54
N PRO A 188 14.20 -1.51 6.57
CA PRO A 188 14.92 -1.91 7.78
C PRO A 188 14.28 -3.12 8.48
N GLU A 189 15.08 -4.12 8.84
CA GLU A 189 14.61 -5.27 9.63
C GLU A 189 14.31 -4.88 11.07
N SER A 190 13.38 -5.58 11.72
CA SER A 190 13.04 -5.30 13.13
C SER A 190 14.27 -5.40 14.02
N PHE A 191 14.61 -4.30 14.68
CA PHE A 191 15.76 -4.24 15.57
C PHE A 191 15.54 -5.05 16.85
N LYS A 192 16.49 -5.92 17.16
CA LYS A 192 16.62 -6.61 18.44
C LYS A 192 18.03 -6.39 18.96
N VAL A 193 18.16 -6.05 20.24
CA VAL A 193 19.45 -5.70 20.86
C VAL A 193 20.44 -6.86 20.76
N GLU A 194 19.97 -8.09 21.01
CA GLU A 194 20.81 -9.30 20.99
C GLU A 194 21.38 -9.63 19.60
N GLU A 195 20.64 -9.28 18.53
CA GLU A 195 21.05 -9.57 17.13
C GLU A 195 21.75 -8.36 16.49
N LYS A 196 22.15 -7.35 17.25
CA LYS A 196 22.60 -6.04 16.72
C LYS A 196 23.70 -6.15 15.67
N GLU A 197 24.75 -6.93 15.92
CA GLU A 197 25.88 -7.04 14.98
C GLU A 197 25.51 -7.86 13.73
N GLU A 198 24.65 -8.87 13.87
CA GLU A 198 24.13 -9.62 12.72
C GLU A 198 23.23 -8.75 11.84
N ILE A 199 22.35 -7.96 12.46
CA ILE A 199 21.49 -6.98 11.78
C ILE A 199 22.36 -5.97 11.02
N ARG A 200 23.46 -5.51 11.63
CA ARG A 200 24.43 -4.62 10.98
C ARG A 200 25.07 -5.28 9.76
N ALA A 201 25.46 -6.55 9.85
CA ALA A 201 26.05 -7.30 8.75
C ALA A 201 25.05 -7.52 7.60
N ARG A 202 23.82 -7.96 7.90
CA ARG A 202 22.75 -8.13 6.90
C ARG A 202 22.38 -6.80 6.24
N ARG A 203 22.32 -5.71 7.00
CA ARG A 203 22.14 -4.35 6.46
C ARG A 203 23.29 -3.97 5.53
N ARG A 204 24.54 -4.23 5.92
CA ARG A 204 25.72 -3.94 5.08
C ARG A 204 25.60 -4.64 3.72
N ALA A 205 25.16 -5.90 3.72
CA ALA A 205 24.91 -6.65 2.49
C ALA A 205 23.75 -6.07 1.67
N ALA A 206 22.61 -5.76 2.31
CA ALA A 206 21.46 -5.15 1.64
C ALA A 206 21.79 -3.78 0.99
N LEU A 207 22.73 -3.04 1.58
CA LEU A 207 23.18 -1.73 1.09
C LEU A 207 24.42 -1.81 0.19
N ALA A 208 24.83 -3.00 -0.27
CA ALA A 208 26.06 -3.19 -1.03
C ALA A 208 26.18 -2.20 -2.21
N ARG A 209 25.06 -1.88 -2.89
CA ARG A 209 25.00 -0.94 -4.01
C ARG A 209 25.56 0.45 -3.66
N VAL A 210 25.05 1.09 -2.60
CA VAL A 210 25.48 2.43 -2.17
C VAL A 210 26.84 2.43 -1.46
N TYR A 211 27.29 1.25 -1.03
CA TYR A 211 28.65 1.05 -0.52
C TYR A 211 29.68 0.88 -1.64
N ALA A 212 29.29 0.25 -2.75
CA ALA A 212 30.15 0.02 -3.92
C ALA A 212 30.40 1.30 -4.71
N SER A 213 29.38 2.14 -4.89
CA SER A 213 29.54 3.44 -5.54
C SER A 213 28.67 4.50 -4.89
N ARG A 214 29.24 5.70 -4.79
CA ARG A 214 28.58 6.87 -4.20
C ARG A 214 27.69 7.61 -5.19
N ASP A 215 27.79 7.24 -6.47
CA ASP A 215 26.89 7.70 -7.52
C ASP A 215 25.65 6.83 -7.61
N GLN A 216 25.63 5.68 -6.94
CA GLN A 216 24.43 4.85 -6.86
C GLN A 216 23.49 5.34 -5.76
N MET A 217 22.19 5.22 -6.02
CA MET A 217 21.15 5.51 -5.05
C MET A 217 20.33 4.27 -4.76
N MET A 218 19.66 4.29 -3.61
CA MET A 218 18.64 3.33 -3.22
C MET A 218 17.43 4.08 -2.68
N VAL A 219 16.30 3.40 -2.54
CA VAL A 219 15.09 3.88 -1.88
C VAL A 219 15.00 3.22 -0.52
N VAL A 220 14.78 3.99 0.54
CA VAL A 220 14.45 3.48 1.87
C VAL A 220 12.94 3.63 2.10
N VAL A 221 12.32 2.62 2.73
CA VAL A 221 10.98 2.73 3.33
C VAL A 221 11.09 2.35 4.80
N GLY A 222 10.75 3.26 5.72
CA GLY A 222 10.88 3.01 7.15
C GLY A 222 10.09 3.98 8.03
N GLU A 223 9.80 3.54 9.27
CA GLU A 223 9.14 4.38 10.28
C GLU A 223 10.13 5.40 10.87
N ILE A 224 9.75 6.67 10.83
CA ILE A 224 10.47 7.76 11.51
C ILE A 224 10.32 7.58 13.03
N LYS A 225 11.46 7.55 13.72
CA LYS A 225 11.51 7.61 15.19
C LYS A 225 11.53 9.06 15.66
N GLU A 226 12.44 9.85 15.10
CA GLU A 226 12.71 11.22 15.50
C GLU A 226 13.40 11.99 14.35
N ILE A 227 13.20 13.31 14.36
CA ILE A 227 13.89 14.26 13.50
C ILE A 227 14.67 15.17 14.44
N VAL A 228 16.00 15.19 14.31
CA VAL A 228 16.89 15.83 15.28
C VAL A 228 17.81 16.87 14.61
N PRO A 229 18.03 18.04 15.25
CA PRO A 229 18.97 19.02 14.75
C PRO A 229 20.42 18.51 14.86
N ALA A 230 21.27 18.89 13.91
CA ALA A 230 22.66 18.48 13.84
C ALA A 230 23.55 19.57 13.19
N HIS A 231 24.02 20.55 13.97
CA HIS A 231 25.05 21.54 13.61
C HIS A 231 25.02 22.01 12.13
N GLY A 232 23.96 22.73 11.74
CA GLY A 232 23.79 23.23 10.36
C GLY A 232 23.11 22.26 9.39
N ALA A 233 22.64 21.12 9.89
CA ALA A 233 21.82 20.14 9.19
C ALA A 233 20.74 19.57 10.13
N GLU A 234 19.83 18.78 9.60
CA GLU A 234 18.93 17.93 10.38
C GLU A 234 19.14 16.46 10.01
N ARG A 235 18.77 15.57 10.93
CA ARG A 235 18.86 14.12 10.75
C ARG A 235 17.52 13.46 10.99
N ILE A 236 17.11 12.60 10.07
CA ILE A 236 15.99 11.69 10.27
C ILE A 236 16.53 10.35 10.76
N VAL A 237 16.03 9.90 11.89
CA VAL A 237 16.35 8.59 12.47
C VAL A 237 15.15 7.68 12.28
N LEU A 238 15.35 6.51 11.65
CA LEU A 238 14.29 5.51 11.51
C LEU A 238 14.36 4.50 12.67
N ARG A 239 13.20 4.07 13.19
CA ARG A 239 13.06 3.27 14.43
C ARG A 239 13.93 2.00 14.45
N HIS A 240 14.09 1.37 13.30
CA HIS A 240 14.77 0.08 13.17
C HIS A 240 16.20 0.19 12.61
N VAL A 241 16.73 1.40 12.43
CA VAL A 241 18.08 1.63 11.90
C VAL A 241 18.72 2.88 12.53
N GLY A 242 18.66 2.98 13.86
CA GLY A 242 19.03 4.20 14.58
C GLY A 242 20.50 4.63 14.45
N ASP A 243 21.40 3.71 14.11
CA ASP A 243 22.82 3.95 13.86
C ASP A 243 23.14 4.29 12.38
N MET A 244 22.12 4.49 11.55
CA MET A 244 22.22 4.96 10.17
C MET A 244 21.26 6.15 9.95
N PRO A 245 21.56 7.33 10.52
CA PRO A 245 20.73 8.51 10.32
C PRO A 245 20.85 9.03 8.88
N PHE A 246 19.75 9.59 8.40
CA PHE A 246 19.66 10.23 7.09
C PHE A 246 19.77 11.75 7.25
N VAL A 247 20.68 12.37 6.53
CA VAL A 247 21.00 13.80 6.64
C VAL A 247 20.18 14.61 5.65
N MET A 248 19.67 15.74 6.13
CA MET A 248 19.10 16.82 5.34
C MET A 248 19.94 18.07 5.59
N ASP A 249 20.45 18.71 4.54
CA ASP A 249 21.06 20.03 4.69
C ASP A 249 20.01 21.09 5.09
N GLN A 250 20.45 22.28 5.47
CA GLN A 250 19.58 23.34 5.96
C GLN A 250 18.48 23.73 4.95
N ASP A 251 18.81 23.76 3.67
CA ASP A 251 17.85 24.10 2.61
C ASP A 251 16.80 23.01 2.41
N MET A 252 17.21 21.75 2.42
CA MET A 252 16.34 20.58 2.38
C MET A 252 15.46 20.52 3.62
N ALA A 253 16.01 20.70 4.82
CA ALA A 253 15.26 20.69 6.08
C ALA A 253 14.17 21.77 6.10
N ARG A 254 14.49 23.01 5.71
CA ARG A 254 13.49 24.09 5.58
C ARG A 254 12.38 23.74 4.60
N ARG A 255 12.72 23.16 3.44
CA ARG A 255 11.71 22.74 2.45
C ARG A 255 10.89 21.54 2.94
N PHE A 256 11.51 20.61 3.66
CA PHE A 256 10.88 19.44 4.27
C PHE A 256 9.80 19.88 5.26
N HIS A 257 10.14 20.72 6.24
CA HIS A 257 9.18 21.21 7.24
C HIS A 257 8.06 22.05 6.62
N LYS A 258 8.38 22.89 5.63
CA LYS A 258 7.36 23.66 4.92
C LYS A 258 6.41 22.77 4.13
N ARG A 259 6.92 21.75 3.45
CA ARG A 259 6.11 20.86 2.61
C ARG A 259 5.25 19.93 3.44
N PHE A 260 5.84 19.27 4.43
CA PHE A 260 5.16 18.23 5.19
C PHE A 260 4.55 18.75 6.49
N ALA A 261 4.25 20.04 6.57
CA ALA A 261 3.70 20.65 7.78
C ALA A 261 2.41 19.94 8.24
N GLY A 262 1.55 19.55 7.30
CA GLY A 262 0.31 18.83 7.58
C GLY A 262 0.55 17.43 8.15
N GLU A 263 1.39 16.63 7.51
CA GLU A 263 1.72 15.28 7.95
C GLU A 263 2.46 15.28 9.30
N LEU A 264 3.35 16.25 9.50
CA LEU A 264 4.06 16.42 10.78
C LEU A 264 3.09 16.82 11.89
N ALA A 265 2.14 17.73 11.62
CA ALA A 265 1.10 18.10 12.59
C ALA A 265 0.18 16.91 12.92
N LEU A 266 -0.23 16.14 11.90
CA LEU A 266 -1.03 14.92 12.08
C LEU A 266 -0.29 13.88 12.93
N TRP A 267 1.04 13.74 12.76
CA TRP A 267 1.87 12.83 13.54
C TRP A 267 2.03 13.31 14.99
N GLN A 268 2.27 14.61 15.21
CA GLN A 268 2.39 15.20 16.55
C GLN A 268 1.07 15.12 17.34
N ALA A 269 -0.07 15.27 16.66
CA ALA A 269 -1.40 15.14 17.27
C ALA A 269 -1.76 13.69 17.67
N GLN A 270 -0.87 12.71 17.49
CA GLN A 270 -1.09 11.32 17.93
C GLN A 270 -0.62 11.06 19.38
N ASP A 271 0.01 12.04 20.02
CA ASP A 271 0.46 11.95 21.41
C ASP A 271 -0.77 12.06 22.34
N GLY A 272 -1.33 10.90 22.71
CA GLY A 272 -2.40 10.79 23.70
C GLY A 272 -1.88 10.28 25.06
N PRO A 273 -2.72 10.33 26.11
CA PRO A 273 -2.36 9.90 27.48
C PRO A 273 -1.93 8.42 27.59
N ASN A 274 -2.18 7.60 26.56
CA ASN A 274 -1.77 6.18 26.48
C ASN A 274 -0.53 5.95 25.57
N GLY A 275 0.21 6.99 25.21
CA GLY A 275 1.40 6.92 24.36
C GLY A 275 1.12 7.07 22.86
N LYS A 276 2.19 7.09 22.05
CA LYS A 276 2.15 7.24 20.58
C LYS A 276 1.32 6.11 19.95
N SER A 277 0.14 6.46 19.45
CA SER A 277 -0.81 5.52 18.86
C SER A 277 -0.77 5.47 17.32
N GLY A 278 0.18 6.16 16.68
CA GLY A 278 0.38 6.04 15.24
C GLY A 278 1.83 6.19 14.82
N HIS A 279 2.04 6.06 13.52
CA HIS A 279 3.34 5.97 12.87
C HIS A 279 3.46 7.03 11.78
N LEU A 280 4.70 7.44 11.50
CA LEU A 280 5.02 8.25 10.34
C LEU A 280 6.02 7.46 9.48
N VAL A 281 5.58 7.04 8.30
CA VAL A 281 6.40 6.29 7.36
C VAL A 281 7.06 7.25 6.38
N LEU A 282 8.37 7.10 6.19
CA LEU A 282 9.14 7.78 5.16
C LEU A 282 9.44 6.80 4.03
N ALA A 283 9.21 7.25 2.80
CA ALA A 283 9.89 6.73 1.63
C ALA A 283 10.85 7.79 1.10
N GLY A 284 12.09 7.41 0.81
CA GLY A 284 13.03 8.38 0.25
C GLY A 284 14.18 7.77 -0.50
N SER A 285 14.66 8.48 -1.53
CA SER A 285 15.88 8.09 -2.23
C SER A 285 17.08 8.63 -1.47
N PHE A 286 18.13 7.83 -1.38
CA PHE A 286 19.33 8.17 -0.64
C PHE A 286 20.61 7.71 -1.31
N ALA A 287 21.70 8.40 -1.00
CA ALA A 287 23.05 8.08 -1.46
C ALA A 287 24.08 8.29 -0.35
N ARG A 288 25.23 7.62 -0.47
CA ARG A 288 26.29 7.65 0.55
C ARG A 288 27.28 8.80 0.35
N ARG A 289 27.54 9.55 1.42
CA ARG A 289 28.54 10.64 1.50
C ARG A 289 29.99 10.14 1.68
N ARG A 290 30.99 11.03 1.57
CA ARG A 290 32.44 10.66 1.69
C ARG A 290 32.66 10.21 3.13
N GLU A 291 32.03 10.95 4.04
CA GLU A 291 32.09 10.89 5.49
C GLU A 291 31.32 9.68 6.06
N GLY A 292 30.67 8.89 5.20
CA GLY A 292 29.96 7.66 5.60
C GLY A 292 28.50 7.85 6.01
N THR A 293 27.98 9.08 6.02
CA THR A 293 26.56 9.38 6.23
C THR A 293 25.73 9.19 4.95
N PHE A 294 24.41 9.28 5.06
CA PHE A 294 23.49 9.09 3.94
C PHE A 294 22.64 10.33 3.72
N ASP A 295 22.61 10.85 2.49
CA ASP A 295 21.78 11.98 2.10
C ASP A 295 20.42 11.54 1.62
N LEU A 296 19.37 12.23 2.06
CA LEU A 296 18.06 12.15 1.40
C LEU A 296 18.00 13.11 0.22
N ILE A 297 17.41 12.63 -0.87
CA ILE A 297 17.35 13.35 -2.15
C ILE A 297 15.90 13.53 -2.58
N GLU A 298 15.10 12.48 -2.51
CA GLU A 298 13.65 12.54 -2.72
C GLU A 298 12.97 12.02 -1.47
N VAL A 299 11.87 12.65 -1.05
CA VAL A 299 11.15 12.24 0.16
C VAL A 299 9.64 12.31 -0.05
N ALA A 300 8.95 11.30 0.49
CA ALA A 300 7.52 11.30 0.75
C ALA A 300 7.28 10.84 2.19
N LEU A 301 6.29 11.46 2.84
CA LEU A 301 5.81 11.07 4.15
C LEU A 301 4.39 10.51 4.05
N MET A 302 4.07 9.55 4.90
CA MET A 302 2.76 8.94 4.98
C MET A 302 2.42 8.71 6.46
N PRO A 303 1.49 9.48 7.04
CA PRO A 303 0.92 9.17 8.34
C PRO A 303 0.15 7.84 8.28
N VAL A 304 0.29 7.04 9.33
CA VAL A 304 -0.30 5.70 9.38
C VAL A 304 -0.84 5.43 10.79
N THR A 305 -2.01 4.80 10.91
CA THR A 305 -2.58 4.39 12.23
C THR A 305 -1.78 3.26 12.88
N ALA A 306 -2.06 2.93 14.14
CA ALA A 306 -1.50 1.74 14.82
C ALA A 306 -1.71 0.43 14.05
N GLU A 307 -2.80 0.33 13.27
CA GLU A 307 -3.14 -0.80 12.41
C GLU A 307 -2.37 -0.80 11.08
N TRP A 308 -1.40 0.10 10.92
CA TRP A 308 -0.64 0.34 9.70
C TRP A 308 -1.50 0.71 8.47
N LEU A 309 -2.62 1.40 8.71
CA LEU A 309 -3.49 1.93 7.66
C LEU A 309 -3.14 3.41 7.39
N PRO A 310 -2.80 3.78 6.14
CA PRO A 310 -2.49 5.18 5.79
C PRO A 310 -3.69 6.10 5.98
N TYR A 311 -3.43 7.39 6.20
CA TYR A 311 -4.45 8.42 6.19
C TYR A 311 -3.86 9.79 5.85
N GLU A 312 -4.67 10.71 5.34
CA GLU A 312 -4.22 12.02 4.85
C GLU A 312 -4.80 13.21 5.65
N SER A 313 -5.86 13.02 6.42
CA SER A 313 -6.51 14.06 7.23
C SER A 313 -6.95 13.55 8.61
N SER A 314 -7.34 14.46 9.50
CA SER A 314 -7.97 14.13 10.79
C SER A 314 -9.25 13.32 10.59
N ASP A 315 -10.09 13.74 9.65
CA ASP A 315 -11.40 13.14 9.39
C ASP A 315 -11.23 11.73 8.83
N GLU A 316 -10.22 11.54 7.98
CA GLU A 316 -9.89 10.22 7.46
C GLU A 316 -9.31 9.30 8.54
N ARG A 317 -8.46 9.83 9.42
CA ARG A 317 -7.98 9.09 10.60
C ARG A 317 -9.16 8.66 11.48
N TYR A 318 -10.12 9.55 11.72
CA TYR A 318 -11.32 9.24 12.49
C TYR A 318 -12.16 8.16 11.79
N LEU A 319 -12.40 8.30 10.49
CA LEU A 319 -13.16 7.34 9.68
C LEU A 319 -12.54 5.94 9.73
N VAL A 320 -11.22 5.86 9.53
CA VAL A 320 -10.45 4.60 9.63
C VAL A 320 -10.57 4.02 11.05
N GLY A 321 -10.35 4.84 12.08
CA GLY A 321 -10.47 4.42 13.47
C GLY A 321 -11.87 3.89 13.82
N LYS A 322 -12.93 4.56 13.35
CA LYS A 322 -14.31 4.13 13.49
C LYS A 322 -14.56 2.79 12.81
N ALA A 323 -14.13 2.63 11.56
CA ALA A 323 -14.27 1.38 10.82
C ALA A 323 -13.53 0.21 11.49
N VAL A 324 -12.33 0.46 12.02
CA VAL A 324 -11.56 -0.54 12.80
C VAL A 324 -12.29 -0.90 14.09
N ALA A 325 -12.71 0.09 14.88
CA ALA A 325 -13.37 -0.08 16.18
C ALA A 325 -14.70 -0.83 16.04
N GLU A 326 -15.48 -0.51 15.01
CA GLU A 326 -16.71 -1.23 14.72
C GLU A 326 -16.41 -2.69 14.33
N LYS A 327 -15.21 -3.04 13.86
CA LYS A 327 -14.83 -4.34 13.26
C LYS A 327 -15.33 -4.51 11.83
N ARG A 328 -15.18 -3.48 10.99
CA ARG A 328 -15.53 -3.53 9.57
C ARG A 328 -14.49 -4.28 8.74
N ARG A 329 -14.88 -4.70 7.54
CA ARG A 329 -13.97 -5.17 6.48
C ARG A 329 -13.91 -4.12 5.39
N PHE A 330 -12.71 -3.67 5.01
CA PHE A 330 -12.58 -2.60 4.02
C PHE A 330 -11.24 -2.63 3.28
N VAL A 331 -11.19 -1.83 2.22
CA VAL A 331 -9.96 -1.41 1.53
C VAL A 331 -9.82 0.10 1.69
N LYS A 332 -8.65 0.57 2.10
CA LYS A 332 -8.28 2.00 2.18
C LYS A 332 -7.87 2.48 0.80
N GLY A 333 -8.50 3.54 0.30
CA GLY A 333 -8.08 4.18 -0.95
C GLY A 333 -6.78 4.98 -0.77
N LEU A 334 -5.95 5.02 -1.79
CA LEU A 334 -4.72 5.83 -1.82
C LEU A 334 -4.71 6.73 -3.04
N ARG A 335 -4.24 7.98 -2.89
CA ARG A 335 -4.15 8.95 -4.00
C ARG A 335 -3.08 8.62 -5.04
N VAL A 336 -2.09 7.79 -4.69
CA VAL A 336 -0.90 7.52 -5.53
C VAL A 336 -0.22 8.82 -5.99
N ASN A 337 -0.51 9.28 -7.22
CA ASN A 337 0.03 10.51 -7.83
C ASN A 337 -1.01 11.64 -7.96
N LEU A 338 -2.28 11.39 -7.61
CA LEU A 338 -3.34 12.39 -7.64
C LEU A 338 -2.99 13.55 -6.70
N ASP A 339 -3.39 14.76 -7.10
CA ASP A 339 -3.34 15.92 -6.22
C ASP A 339 -4.31 15.77 -5.03
N THR A 340 -4.22 16.68 -4.07
CA THR A 340 -5.03 16.68 -2.85
C THR A 340 -6.51 16.94 -3.11
N ASP A 341 -6.83 17.62 -4.21
CA ASP A 341 -8.18 18.13 -4.50
C ASP A 341 -8.98 17.15 -5.37
N THR A 342 -8.31 16.22 -6.05
CA THR A 342 -8.94 15.16 -6.83
C THR A 342 -9.70 14.22 -5.91
N PRO A 343 -10.99 13.98 -6.07
CA PRO A 343 -11.74 13.10 -5.19
C PRO A 343 -11.28 11.64 -5.34
N ILE A 344 -11.22 10.93 -4.20
CA ILE A 344 -11.07 9.47 -4.14
C ILE A 344 -12.09 8.90 -3.15
N ALA A 345 -12.30 7.59 -3.15
CA ALA A 345 -12.94 6.94 -2.01
C ALA A 345 -11.92 6.79 -0.88
N SER A 346 -12.26 7.30 0.31
CA SER A 346 -11.41 7.11 1.50
C SER A 346 -11.41 5.63 1.90
N LEU A 347 -12.58 5.00 1.96
CA LEU A 347 -12.73 3.58 2.29
C LEU A 347 -13.69 2.90 1.30
N VAL A 348 -13.47 1.63 1.02
CA VAL A 348 -14.43 0.75 0.34
C VAL A 348 -14.79 -0.39 1.28
N LEU A 349 -15.99 -0.34 1.86
CA LEU A 349 -16.52 -1.33 2.79
C LEU A 349 -16.96 -2.58 2.03
N LYS A 350 -16.45 -3.73 2.46
CA LYS A 350 -16.69 -5.05 1.83
C LYS A 350 -17.81 -5.85 2.52
N ASP A 351 -18.41 -5.30 3.57
CA ASP A 351 -19.38 -5.97 4.45
C ASP A 351 -20.81 -5.41 4.37
N THR A 352 -21.13 -4.76 3.24
CA THR A 352 -22.38 -4.01 3.00
C THR A 352 -23.38 -4.73 2.08
N GLY A 353 -23.11 -5.99 1.70
CA GLY A 353 -24.03 -6.81 0.90
C GLY A 353 -23.44 -7.23 -0.44
N GLU A 354 -24.29 -7.24 -1.49
CA GLU A 354 -23.89 -7.64 -2.84
C GLU A 354 -22.93 -6.65 -3.48
N GLU A 355 -23.09 -5.36 -3.18
CA GLU A 355 -22.19 -4.28 -3.59
C GLU A 355 -21.38 -3.76 -2.41
N ALA A 356 -20.11 -3.45 -2.66
CA ALA A 356 -19.27 -2.77 -1.70
C ALA A 356 -19.72 -1.31 -1.59
N SER A 357 -19.53 -0.67 -0.43
CA SER A 357 -19.84 0.76 -0.27
C SER A 357 -18.56 1.60 -0.29
N ALA A 358 -18.43 2.47 -1.28
CA ALA A 358 -17.38 3.49 -1.35
C ALA A 358 -17.77 4.70 -0.49
N VAL A 359 -16.95 5.01 0.51
CA VAL A 359 -17.15 6.11 1.45
C VAL A 359 -16.23 7.27 1.06
N HIS A 360 -16.83 8.42 0.78
CA HIS A 360 -16.16 9.66 0.42
C HIS A 360 -16.34 10.67 1.56
N ILE A 361 -15.24 11.23 2.05
CA ILE A 361 -15.30 12.29 3.06
C ILE A 361 -15.71 13.57 2.35
N HIS A 362 -16.89 14.09 2.67
CA HIS A 362 -17.41 15.34 2.14
C HIS A 362 -18.47 15.89 3.10
N ASP A 363 -18.37 17.16 3.43
CA ASP A 363 -19.45 17.82 4.16
C ASP A 363 -20.59 18.14 3.21
N ARG A 364 -21.74 17.48 3.40
CA ARG A 364 -22.93 17.60 2.55
C ARG A 364 -23.53 19.01 2.53
N ASP A 365 -23.14 19.85 3.49
CA ASP A 365 -23.54 21.26 3.54
C ASP A 365 -22.79 22.11 2.49
N ASN A 366 -21.73 21.56 1.88
CA ASN A 366 -21.01 22.15 0.75
C ASN A 366 -21.43 21.53 -0.59
N GLU A 367 -21.46 22.34 -1.63
CA GLU A 367 -21.69 21.86 -3.00
C GLU A 367 -20.66 20.80 -3.40
N VAL A 368 -21.16 19.75 -4.05
CA VAL A 368 -20.32 18.68 -4.61
C VAL A 368 -19.72 19.21 -5.90
N ALA A 369 -18.40 19.35 -5.95
CA ALA A 369 -17.72 19.78 -7.18
C ALA A 369 -17.86 18.72 -8.29
N GLU A 370 -17.88 19.16 -9.56
CA GLU A 370 -18.04 18.28 -10.75
C GLU A 370 -17.15 17.02 -10.73
N PRO A 371 -15.86 17.05 -10.31
CA PRO A 371 -15.04 15.84 -10.27
C PRO A 371 -15.57 14.78 -9.32
N LEU A 372 -16.18 15.18 -8.20
CA LEU A 372 -16.75 14.26 -7.22
C LEU A 372 -18.08 13.71 -7.75
N GLU A 373 -18.91 14.52 -8.41
CA GLU A 373 -20.12 14.03 -9.08
C GLU A 373 -19.80 12.95 -10.13
N ALA A 374 -18.78 13.19 -10.96
CA ALA A 374 -18.31 12.21 -11.95
C ALA A 374 -17.85 10.90 -11.29
N LEU A 375 -17.17 10.97 -10.14
CA LEU A 375 -16.75 9.80 -9.37
C LEU A 375 -17.95 9.04 -8.78
N LEU A 376 -18.94 9.77 -8.25
CA LEU A 376 -20.16 9.20 -7.66
C LEU A 376 -21.08 8.54 -8.70
N ALA A 377 -20.98 8.93 -9.97
CA ALA A 377 -21.67 8.30 -11.09
C ALA A 377 -21.08 6.92 -11.49
N GLY A 378 -19.96 6.52 -10.88
CA GLY A 378 -19.34 5.21 -11.09
C GLY A 378 -20.28 4.05 -10.74
N GLN A 379 -20.17 2.95 -11.49
CA GLN A 379 -20.99 1.75 -11.29
C GLN A 379 -20.19 0.61 -10.63
N GLY A 380 -20.89 -0.29 -9.94
CA GLY A 380 -20.31 -1.49 -9.34
C GLY A 380 -19.94 -1.35 -7.86
N VAL A 381 -20.17 -0.17 -7.27
CA VAL A 381 -20.17 0.07 -5.83
C VAL A 381 -21.29 1.04 -5.47
N ALA A 382 -21.77 0.96 -4.24
CA ALA A 382 -22.67 1.96 -3.67
C ALA A 382 -21.85 3.13 -3.13
N HIS A 383 -22.09 4.35 -3.61
CA HIS A 383 -21.38 5.54 -3.16
C HIS A 383 -22.08 6.18 -1.95
N LEU A 384 -21.31 6.60 -0.95
CA LEU A 384 -21.78 7.31 0.23
C LEU A 384 -20.88 8.51 0.54
N LEU A 385 -21.48 9.69 0.66
CA LEU A 385 -20.87 10.85 1.29
C LEU A 385 -20.96 10.72 2.82
N TRP A 386 -19.87 10.95 3.52
CA TRP A 386 -19.77 10.80 4.97
C TRP A 386 -19.06 12.00 5.58
N LYS A 387 -19.55 12.45 6.73
CA LYS A 387 -18.86 13.42 7.60
C LYS A 387 -18.68 12.89 9.03
N GLU A 388 -17.75 13.48 9.76
CA GLU A 388 -17.48 13.09 11.14
C GLU A 388 -18.76 13.09 12.00
N GLY A 389 -18.91 12.05 12.83
CA GLY A 389 -20.11 11.81 13.64
C GLY A 389 -21.18 10.94 12.96
N GLU A 390 -21.26 10.90 11.62
CA GLU A 390 -22.27 10.10 10.92
C GLU A 390 -22.02 8.59 11.04
N PRO A 391 -23.08 7.75 11.11
CA PRO A 391 -22.91 6.30 11.14
C PRO A 391 -22.35 5.78 9.81
N LEU A 392 -21.57 4.70 9.88
CA LEU A 392 -21.16 3.97 8.68
C LEU A 392 -22.35 3.19 8.09
N PRO A 393 -22.36 2.86 6.78
CA PRO A 393 -23.41 2.05 6.17
C PRO A 393 -23.67 0.77 6.97
N ALA A 394 -24.93 0.39 7.10
CA ALA A 394 -25.29 -0.80 7.87
C ALA A 394 -24.58 -2.05 7.33
N ARG A 395 -24.17 -2.93 8.25
CA ARG A 395 -23.68 -4.25 7.85
C ARG A 395 -24.84 -5.08 7.38
N VAL A 396 -24.70 -5.67 6.21
CA VAL A 396 -25.65 -6.68 5.76
C VAL A 396 -25.12 -8.02 6.25
N SER A 397 -25.66 -8.48 7.39
CA SER A 397 -25.57 -9.90 7.72
C SER A 397 -26.32 -10.65 6.64
N ARG A 398 -25.58 -11.52 5.97
CA ARG A 398 -26.04 -12.29 4.81
C ARG A 398 -27.43 -12.91 5.08
N PRO A 399 -28.40 -12.81 4.16
CA PRO A 399 -29.61 -13.63 4.30
C PRO A 399 -29.19 -15.11 4.25
N PRO A 400 -29.76 -15.99 5.10
CA PRO A 400 -29.52 -17.42 4.98
C PRO A 400 -29.92 -17.85 3.57
N ARG A 401 -29.12 -18.75 2.96
CA ARG A 401 -29.43 -19.33 1.64
C ARG A 401 -30.90 -19.72 1.63
N ARG A 402 -31.71 -19.12 0.75
CA ARG A 402 -33.05 -19.65 0.46
C ARG A 402 -32.87 -21.12 0.09
N ARG A 403 -33.22 -22.03 1.01
CA ARG A 403 -33.48 -23.43 0.66
C ARG A 403 -34.68 -23.36 -0.26
N TRP A 404 -34.44 -23.40 -1.57
CA TRP A 404 -35.51 -23.72 -2.50
C TRP A 404 -35.95 -25.14 -2.17
N VAL A 405 -37.14 -25.25 -1.58
CA VAL A 405 -37.87 -26.50 -1.50
C VAL A 405 -38.12 -26.90 -2.95
N ALA A 406 -37.51 -28.00 -3.38
CA ALA A 406 -37.85 -28.61 -4.66
C ALA A 406 -39.36 -28.88 -4.65
N ARG A 407 -40.11 -28.16 -5.48
CA ARG A 407 -41.45 -28.59 -5.86
C ARG A 407 -41.26 -29.89 -6.64
N GLN A 408 -41.61 -31.00 -6.02
CA GLN A 408 -41.92 -32.23 -6.75
C GLN A 408 -43.05 -31.89 -7.72
N ALA A 409 -42.75 -31.93 -9.01
CA ALA A 409 -43.77 -32.04 -10.04
C ALA A 409 -44.08 -33.55 -10.20
N ALA A 410 -45.38 -33.81 -10.27
CA ALA A 410 -46.01 -35.13 -10.40
C ALA A 410 -45.59 -35.90 -11.65
#